data_AF-A0A9E1SAQ0-F1
#
_entry.id   AF-A0A9E1SAQ0-F1
#
_cell.length_a   1.000
_cell.length_b   1.000
_cell.length_c   1.000
_cell.angle_alpha   90.00
_cell.angle_beta   90.00
_cell.angle_gamma   90.00
#
_symmetry.space_group_name_H-M   'P 1'
#
loop_
_entity.id
_entity.type
_entity.pdbx_description
1 polymer ?
#
loop_
_entity_poly.entity_id
_entity_poly.type
_entity_poly.pdbx_seq_one_letter_code
_entity_poly.pdbx_strand_id
1 'polypeptide(L)' 'MSLECFYNPGSGVLGQRIDKMRYTIGTDLELDGPHSIGIFARIDQKIYDSNPVKFIIGLNYDLSINKIINSNKKQGDL' A
#
# COMPACT_ATOMS: atom_id res chain seq x y z
N MET A 1 9.01 2.15 4.78
CA MET A 1 8.18 2.97 5.71
C MET A 1 7.73 4.20 4.95
N SER A 2 6.44 4.54 5.01
CA SER A 2 5.87 5.74 4.38
C SER A 2 5.03 6.54 5.36
N LEU A 3 5.01 7.86 5.14
CA LEU A 3 4.16 8.82 5.84
C LEU A 3 3.31 9.55 4.80
N GLU A 4 1.99 9.49 4.93
CA GLU A 4 1.05 10.18 4.05
C GLU A 4 0.24 11.21 4.86
N CYS A 5 0.17 12.42 4.34
CA CYS A 5 -0.63 13.51 4.90
C CYS A 5 -1.80 13.81 3.96
N PHE A 6 -3.02 13.73 4.47
CA PHE A 6 -4.23 14.00 3.69
C PHE A 6 -4.71 15.41 3.96
N TYR A 7 -4.77 16.22 2.91
CA TYR A 7 -5.27 17.59 2.97
C TYR A 7 -6.75 17.63 2.67
N ASN A 8 -7.52 18.35 3.49
CA ASN A 8 -8.92 18.65 3.27
C ASN A 8 -9.05 19.98 2.51
N PRO A 9 -9.43 19.96 1.21
CA PRO A 9 -9.59 21.19 0.42
C PRO A 9 -10.93 21.91 0.66
N GLY A 10 -11.79 21.42 1.54
CA GLY A 10 -13.06 22.04 1.84
C GLY A 10 -12.91 23.48 2.35
N SER A 11 -13.92 24.32 2.12
CA SER A 11 -13.97 25.73 2.53
C SER A 11 -14.61 25.96 3.90
N GLY A 12 -14.95 24.90 4.64
CA GLY A 12 -15.59 24.97 5.96
C GLY A 12 -14.63 25.30 7.11
N VAL A 13 -15.17 25.43 8.33
CA VAL A 13 -14.43 25.78 9.57
C VAL A 13 -13.29 24.80 9.90
N LEU A 14 -13.36 23.55 9.44
CA LEU A 14 -12.31 22.53 9.57
C LEU A 14 -11.57 22.23 8.24
N GLY A 15 -11.81 23.06 7.22
CA GLY A 15 -11.20 22.96 5.91
C GLY A 15 -9.80 23.55 5.83
N GLN A 16 -9.23 23.47 4.63
CA GLN A 16 -7.92 24.00 4.24
C GLN A 16 -6.77 23.57 5.16
N ARG A 17 -6.77 22.31 5.61
CA ARG A 17 -5.76 21.79 6.52
C ARG A 17 -5.53 20.29 6.32
N ILE A 18 -4.40 19.80 6.81
CA ILE A 18 -4.16 18.36 6.94
C ILE A 18 -5.07 17.84 8.05
N ASP A 19 -5.96 16.91 7.75
CA ASP A 19 -6.92 16.38 8.73
C ASP A 19 -6.60 14.94 9.18
N LYS A 20 -5.74 14.26 8.43
CA LYS A 20 -5.37 12.87 8.66
C LYS A 20 -3.91 12.62 8.31
N MET A 21 -3.26 11.85 9.17
CA MET A 21 -1.93 11.29 8.95
C MET A 21 -2.03 9.78 8.87
N ARG A 22 -1.23 9.18 7.99
CA ARG A 22 -1.15 7.75 7.83
C ARG A 22 0.30 7.31 7.84
N TYR A 23 0.58 6.35 8.70
CA TYR A 23 1.87 5.72 8.82
C TYR A 23 1.74 4.31 8.25
N THR A 24 2.55 3.95 7.27
CA THR A 24 2.59 2.58 6.75
C THR A 24 4.00 2.02 6.92
N ILE A 25 4.09 0.84 7.52
CA ILE A 25 5.29 0.03 7.57
C ILE A 25 4.95 -1.32 6.96
N GLY A 26 5.81 -1.79 6.07
CA GLY A 26 5.59 -3.04 5.38
C GLY A 26 6.86 -3.50 4.72
N THR A 27 6.85 -4.76 4.36
CA THR A 27 7.90 -5.40 3.59
C THR A 27 7.27 -6.13 2.43
N ASP A 28 7.92 -6.06 1.28
CA ASP A 28 7.57 -6.85 0.11
C ASP A 28 8.62 -7.94 -0.03
N LEU A 29 8.16 -9.18 -0.14
CA LEU A 29 8.98 -10.35 -0.38
C LEU A 29 8.78 -10.76 -1.84
N GLU A 30 9.80 -10.48 -2.65
CA GLU A 30 9.89 -11.04 -3.99
C GLU A 30 10.29 -12.51 -3.87
N LEU A 31 9.40 -13.42 -4.29
CA LEU A 31 9.76 -14.83 -4.42
C LEU A 31 10.40 -15.05 -5.78
N ASP A 32 11.39 -15.96 -5.86
CA ASP A 32 11.99 -16.33 -7.13
C ASP A 32 10.91 -16.84 -8.10
N GLY A 33 10.61 -16.04 -9.13
CA GLY A 33 9.59 -16.31 -10.12
C GLY A 33 8.64 -15.13 -10.41
N PRO A 34 7.38 -15.40 -10.79
CA PRO A 34 6.40 -14.37 -11.10
C PRO A 34 5.62 -13.90 -9.85
N HIS A 35 5.93 -14.39 -8.66
CA HIS A 35 5.16 -14.17 -7.45
C HIS A 35 5.81 -13.11 -6.56
N SER A 36 5.01 -12.21 -6.00
CA SER A 36 5.43 -11.30 -4.93
C SER A 36 4.38 -11.31 -3.83
N ILE A 37 4.83 -11.29 -2.57
CA ILE A 37 3.95 -11.22 -1.40
C ILE A 37 4.36 -10.00 -0.57
N GLY A 38 3.42 -9.09 -0.34
CA GLY A 38 3.61 -7.94 0.53
C GLY A 38 2.86 -8.11 1.84
N ILE A 39 3.47 -7.73 2.96
CA ILE A 39 2.78 -7.61 4.25
C ILE A 39 2.98 -6.19 4.76
N PHE A 40 1.89 -5.54 5.18
CA PHE A 40 1.95 -4.20 5.73
C PHE A 40 1.06 -4.02 6.96
N ALA A 41 1.52 -3.14 7.83
CA ALA A 41 0.78 -2.57 8.93
C ALA A 41 0.64 -1.05 8.71
N ARG A 42 -0.54 -0.52 8.98
CA ARG A 42 -0.89 0.86 8.73
C ARG A 42 -1.68 1.44 9.89
N ILE A 43 -1.35 2.67 10.26
CA ILE A 43 -2.03 3.44 11.29
C ILE A 43 -2.62 4.69 10.63
N ASP A 44 -3.94 4.84 10.71
CA ASP A 44 -4.67 6.03 10.28
C ASP A 44 -5.08 6.84 11.51
N GLN A 45 -4.50 8.02 11.66
CA GLN A 45 -4.79 8.96 12.73
C GLN A 45 -5.49 10.20 12.15
N LYS A 46 -6.72 10.47 12.61
CA LYS A 46 -7.38 11.75 12.36
C LYS A 46 -6.95 12.76 13.43
N ILE A 47 -6.75 14.01 13.04
CA ILE A 47 -6.15 15.05 13.89
C ILE A 47 -7.22 15.87 14.63
N TYR A 48 -8.35 16.17 13.96
CA TYR A 48 -9.38 17.09 14.46
C TYR A 48 -10.74 16.43 14.74
N ASP A 49 -10.80 15.12 14.58
CA ASP A 49 -12.00 14.33 14.77
C ASP A 49 -11.72 13.36 15.93
N SER A 50 -12.62 13.26 16.90
CA SER A 50 -12.46 12.39 18.07
C SER A 50 -12.59 10.90 17.74
N ASN A 51 -12.64 10.56 16.46
CA ASN A 51 -12.64 9.20 15.96
C ASN A 51 -11.40 8.43 16.42
N PRO A 52 -11.56 7.16 16.82
CA PRO A 52 -10.44 6.33 17.26
C PRO A 52 -9.45 6.10 16.11
N VAL A 53 -8.17 6.00 16.49
CA VAL A 53 -7.07 5.62 15.60
C VAL A 53 -7.40 4.26 14.97
N LYS A 54 -7.29 4.15 13.64
CA LYS A 54 -7.54 2.88 12.94
C LYS A 54 -6.21 2.18 12.69
N PHE A 55 -6.12 0.95 13.15
CA PHE A 55 -5.01 0.05 12.83
C PHE A 55 -5.45 -0.94 11.75
N ILE A 56 -4.67 -1.05 10.68
CA ILE A 56 -4.97 -1.88 9.50
C ILE A 56 -3.77 -2.78 9.26
N ILE A 57 -4.01 -4.07 9.11
CA ILE A 57 -3.03 -5.03 8.62
C ILE A 57 -3.51 -5.51 7.26
N GLY A 58 -2.60 -5.63 6.30
CA GLY A 58 -2.92 -6.14 4.98
C GLY A 58 -1.85 -7.07 4.43
N LEU A 59 -2.31 -7.92 3.52
CA LEU A 59 -1.48 -8.84 2.76
C LEU A 59 -1.77 -8.60 1.27
N ASN A 60 -0.72 -8.40 0.49
CA ASN A 60 -0.75 -8.22 -0.95
C ASN A 60 -0.16 -9.48 -1.59
N TYR A 61 -0.75 -9.89 -2.71
CA TYR A 61 -0.21 -10.95 -3.56
C TYR A 61 -0.24 -10.48 -5.00
N ASP A 62 0.93 -10.42 -5.63
CA ASP A 62 1.07 -10.00 -7.00
C ASP A 62 1.60 -11.15 -7.87
N LEU A 63 1.03 -11.27 -9.07
CA LEU A 63 1.42 -12.26 -10.08
C LEU A 63 1.81 -11.56 -11.38
N SER A 64 3.09 -11.63 -11.72
CA SER A 64 3.66 -11.06 -12.95
C SER A 64 3.40 -11.94 -14.18
N ILE A 65 2.33 -11.67 -14.91
CA ILE A 65 1.94 -12.39 -16.14
C ILE A 65 3.07 -12.36 -17.20
N ASN A 66 3.77 -11.22 -17.35
CA ASN A 66 4.88 -11.09 -18.29
C ASN A 66 6.04 -12.06 -18.01
N LYS A 67 6.36 -12.30 -16.73
CA LYS A 67 7.39 -13.27 -16.33
C LYS A 67 6.95 -14.70 -16.67
N ILE A 68 5.67 -15.01 -16.52
CA ILE A 68 5.09 -16.32 -16.86
C ILE A 68 5.19 -16.59 -18.38
N ILE A 69 4.73 -15.63 -19.20
CA ILE A 69 4.73 -15.77 -20.67
C ILE A 69 6.17 -15.89 -21.21
N ASN A 70 7.10 -15.07 -20.69
CA ASN A 70 8.49 -15.10 -21.13
C ASN A 70 9.25 -16.34 -20.65
N SER A 71 8.88 -16.93 -19.52
CA SER A 71 9.44 -18.22 -19.07
C SER A 71 9.10 -19.36 -20.04
N ASN A 72 7.87 -19.40 -20.56
CA ASN A 72 7.45 -20.43 -21.52
C ASN A 72 8.11 -20.28 -22.90
N LYS A 73 8.43 -19.05 -23.33
CA LYS A 73 9.14 -18.83 -24.60
C LYS A 73 10.56 -19.41 -24.60
N LYS A 74 11.27 -19.37 -23.46
CA LYS A 74 12.64 -19.94 -23.36
C LYS A 74 12.67 -21.47 -23.41
N GLN A 75 11.53 -22.13 -23.24
CA GLN A 75 11.44 -23.59 -23.19
C GLN A 75 11.07 -24.22 -24.55
N GLY A 76 10.80 -23.40 -25.58
CA GLY A 76 10.37 -23.82 -26.91
C GLY A 76 11.46 -23.83 -27.99
N ASP A 77 12.69 -23.43 -27.68
CA ASP A 77 13.83 -23.51 -28.61
C ASP A 77 14.65 -24.78 -28.34
N LEU A 78 14.16 -25.93 -28.83
CA LEU A 78 14.91 -27.19 -28.99
C LEU A 78 14.58 -27.82 -30.35
#